data_AF-A0A3D1CIU9-F1
#
_entry.id   AF-A0A3D1CIU9-F1
#
_cell.length_a   1.000
_cell.length_b   1.000
_cell.length_c   1.000
_cell.angle_alpha   90.00
_cell.angle_beta   90.00
_cell.angle_gamma   90.00
#
_symmetry.space_group_name_H-M   'P 1'
#
loop_
_entity.id
_entity.type
_entity.pdbx_description
1 polymer ?
#
loop_
_entity_poly.entity_id
_entity_poly.type
_entity_poly.pdbx_seq_one_letter_code
_entity_poly.pdbx_strand_id
1 'polypeptide(L)'
;MKIPVVSLLGFILLGCSNAFAQLNSEERPDWQTIFDNYAAQGTIVVLDERKDNAKLMVFNEPRSKQRLPPASTFKVPHALFALDAGVVKDEFQVFPWDGVERSFAIHNQDQ
;
A
#
# COMPACT_ATOMS: atom_id res chain seq x y z
N MET A 1 -22.08 14.86 56.77
CA MET A 1 -22.85 15.81 55.94
C MET A 1 -21.86 16.65 55.15
N LYS A 2 -21.98 16.63 53.80
CA LYS A 2 -21.22 17.38 52.77
C LYS A 2 -19.76 16.96 52.51
N ILE A 3 -19.58 16.08 51.51
CA ILE A 3 -18.33 15.87 50.79
C ILE A 3 -18.19 17.04 49.79
N PRO A 4 -17.09 17.81 49.76
CA PRO A 4 -16.93 18.86 48.76
C PRO A 4 -16.59 18.24 47.41
N VAL A 5 -17.48 18.49 46.46
CA VAL A 5 -17.36 18.20 45.03
C VAL A 5 -16.33 19.17 44.43
N VAL A 6 -15.03 18.94 44.65
CA VAL A 6 -13.96 19.64 43.91
C VAL A 6 -12.77 18.70 43.75
N SER A 7 -12.85 17.75 42.83
CA SER A 7 -11.72 17.23 42.04
C SER A 7 -12.21 16.13 41.12
N LEU A 8 -13.03 16.52 40.15
CA LEU A 8 -13.35 15.68 39.00
C LEU A 8 -13.26 16.54 37.72
N LEU A 9 -12.14 17.23 37.55
CA LEU A 9 -11.75 17.90 36.33
C LEU A 9 -10.23 17.83 36.23
N GLY A 10 -9.73 16.70 35.73
CA GLY A 10 -8.31 16.48 35.62
C GLY A 10 -7.95 15.11 35.09
N PHE A 11 -8.74 14.57 34.16
CA PHE A 11 -8.34 13.38 33.43
C PHE A 11 -8.75 13.52 31.97
N ILE A 12 -7.77 13.23 31.10
CA ILE A 12 -7.90 13.03 29.65
C ILE A 12 -7.94 14.31 28.82
N LEU A 13 -6.76 14.87 28.59
CA LEU A 13 -6.36 15.40 27.28
C LEU A 13 -4.82 15.48 27.22
N LEU A 14 -4.14 14.35 27.49
CA LEU A 14 -2.83 14.13 26.88
C LEU A 14 -3.11 13.77 25.43
N GLY A 15 -3.31 14.80 24.60
CA GLY A 15 -3.27 14.66 23.16
C GLY A 15 -1.86 14.19 22.80
N CYS A 16 -1.72 12.89 22.54
CA CYS A 16 -0.62 12.40 21.74
C CYS A 16 -0.75 13.05 20.37
N SER A 17 -0.11 14.20 20.20
CA SER A 17 0.27 14.72 18.90
C SER A 17 1.19 13.66 18.29
N ASN A 18 0.61 12.65 17.63
CA ASN A 18 1.35 11.88 16.65
C ASN A 18 1.64 12.87 15.53
N ALA A 19 2.76 13.60 15.67
CA ALA A 19 3.45 14.16 14.55
C ALA A 19 3.90 12.97 13.70
N PHE A 20 3.00 12.47 12.85
CA PHE A 20 3.43 11.70 11.71
C PHE A 20 4.34 12.65 10.94
N ALA A 21 5.65 12.40 11.02
CA ALA A 21 6.61 13.08 10.17
C ALA A 21 6.16 12.83 8.73
N GLN A 22 5.54 13.83 8.12
CA GLN A 22 5.18 13.76 6.72
C GLN A 22 6.50 13.73 5.97
N LEU A 23 6.81 12.59 5.35
CA LEU A 23 7.97 12.50 4.47
C LEU A 23 7.79 13.53 3.37
N ASN A 24 8.65 14.54 3.36
CA ASN A 24 8.68 15.51 2.27
C ASN A 24 9.06 14.76 1.00
N SER A 25 8.20 14.82 -0.02
CA SER A 25 8.50 14.27 -1.33
C SER A 25 9.50 15.17 -2.06
N GLU A 26 10.58 14.56 -2.55
CA GLU A 26 11.47 15.15 -3.55
C GLU A 26 10.85 14.93 -4.94
N GLU A 27 10.47 16.02 -5.61
CA GLU A 27 10.01 15.94 -6.99
C GLU A 27 11.18 15.60 -7.92
N ARG A 28 10.93 14.69 -8.87
CA ARG A 28 11.91 14.18 -9.85
C ARG A 28 11.46 14.47 -11.28
N PRO A 29 11.47 15.74 -11.72
CA PRO A 29 11.07 16.11 -13.07
C PRO A 29 12.02 15.52 -14.13
N ASP A 30 13.27 15.21 -13.75
CA ASP A 30 14.27 14.57 -14.60
C ASP A 30 13.85 13.18 -15.09
N TRP A 31 12.87 12.54 -14.43
CA TRP A 31 12.32 11.24 -14.86
C TRP A 31 11.33 11.33 -16.01
N GLN A 32 10.87 12.53 -16.40
CA GLN A 32 9.98 12.73 -17.56
C GLN A 32 10.54 12.08 -18.82
N THR A 33 11.84 12.22 -19.07
CA THR A 33 12.54 11.64 -20.23
C THR A 33 12.34 10.13 -20.35
N ILE A 34 12.21 9.42 -19.22
CA ILE A 34 11.95 7.96 -19.22
C ILE A 34 10.59 7.68 -19.85
N PHE A 35 9.55 8.43 -19.48
CA PHE A 35 8.19 8.23 -20.00
C PHE A 35 8.07 8.69 -21.45
N ASP A 36 8.71 9.81 -21.80
CA ASP A 36 8.70 10.38 -23.16
C ASP A 36 9.30 9.40 -24.18
N ASN A 37 10.38 8.71 -23.82
CA ASN A 37 11.03 7.70 -24.68
C ASN A 37 10.11 6.55 -25.09
N TYR A 38 9.00 6.32 -24.38
CA TYR A 38 8.01 5.29 -24.68
C TYR A 38 6.63 5.85 -25.03
N ALA A 39 6.52 7.16 -25.28
CA ALA A 39 5.23 7.85 -25.48
C ALA A 39 4.20 7.53 -24.38
N ALA A 40 4.68 7.36 -23.14
CA ALA A 40 3.88 6.97 -22.00
C ALA A 40 3.49 8.17 -21.14
N GLN A 41 2.35 8.07 -20.45
CA GLN A 41 1.94 9.03 -19.42
C GLN A 41 1.74 8.30 -18.12
N GLY A 42 2.40 8.76 -17.05
CA GLY A 42 2.34 8.08 -15.77
C GLY A 42 3.02 8.84 -14.65
N THR A 43 3.28 8.11 -13.58
CA THR A 43 3.95 8.55 -12.36
C THR A 43 4.78 7.39 -11.86
N ILE A 44 5.86 7.71 -11.15
CA ILE A 44 6.61 6.73 -10.37
C ILE A 44 6.86 7.34 -8.99
N VAL A 45 6.69 6.49 -7.98
CA VAL A 45 6.94 6.83 -6.57
C VAL A 45 7.97 5.84 -6.05
N VAL A 46 9.05 6.34 -5.49
CA VAL A 46 10.11 5.53 -4.90
C VAL A 46 10.29 5.98 -3.45
N LEU A 47 10.07 5.05 -2.52
CA LEU A 47 10.43 5.22 -1.13
C LEU A 47 11.73 4.46 -0.88
N ASP A 48 12.81 5.18 -0.58
CA ASP A 48 14.08 4.59 -0.17
C ASP A 48 14.18 4.59 1.36
N GLU A 49 14.01 3.42 1.97
CA GLU A 49 14.04 3.20 3.43
C GLU A 49 15.39 2.69 3.94
N ARG A 50 16.44 2.66 3.10
CA ARG A 50 17.75 2.05 3.48
C ARG A 50 18.55 2.87 4.48
N LYS A 51 18.17 4.12 4.76
CA LYS A 51 18.87 5.06 5.66
C LYS A 51 17.91 5.57 6.74
N ASP A 52 18.46 6.05 7.85
CA ASP A 52 17.70 6.63 8.98
C ASP A 52 16.75 7.78 8.58
N ASN A 53 17.01 8.40 7.43
CA ASN A 53 16.13 9.38 6.80
C ASN A 53 15.55 8.78 5.52
N ALA A 54 14.37 8.16 5.63
CA ALA A 54 13.66 7.66 4.46
C ALA A 54 13.46 8.78 3.44
N LYS A 55 13.67 8.46 2.15
CA LYS A 55 13.59 9.45 1.07
C LYS A 55 12.45 9.07 0.13
N LEU A 56 11.43 9.91 0.07
CA LEU A 56 10.33 9.78 -0.87
C LEU A 56 10.63 10.59 -2.14
N MET A 57 10.76 9.94 -3.29
CA MET A 57 10.98 10.57 -4.59
C MET A 57 9.77 10.34 -5.49
N VAL A 58 9.27 11.39 -6.13
CA VAL A 58 8.02 11.33 -6.91
C VAL A 58 8.18 12.05 -8.24
N PHE A 59 7.75 11.42 -9.32
CA PHE A 59 7.52 12.09 -10.61
C PHE A 59 6.03 12.18 -10.89
N ASN A 60 5.54 13.35 -11.31
CA ASN A 60 4.12 13.63 -11.53
C ASN A 60 3.27 13.39 -10.26
N GLU A 61 3.52 14.20 -9.23
CA GLU A 61 2.85 14.11 -7.94
C GLU A 61 1.30 14.20 -8.01
N PRO A 62 0.69 15.04 -8.88
CA PRO A 62 -0.77 15.03 -9.02
C PRO A 62 -1.32 13.65 -9.43
N ARG A 63 -0.64 12.95 -10.35
CA ARG A 63 -1.03 11.61 -10.79
C ARG A 63 -0.76 10.55 -9.70
N SER A 64 0.31 10.69 -8.91
CA SER A 64 0.64 9.73 -7.83
C SER A 64 -0.42 9.66 -6.73
N LYS A 65 -1.16 10.76 -6.52
CA LYS A 65 -2.23 10.87 -5.53
C LYS A 65 -3.60 10.38 -6.05
N GLN A 66 -3.71 10.06 -7.34
CA GLN A 66 -4.96 9.58 -7.93
C GLN A 66 -5.18 8.09 -7.60
N ARG A 67 -6.33 7.77 -7.00
CA ARG A 67 -6.75 6.38 -6.79
C ARG A 67 -7.23 5.75 -8.10
N LEU A 68 -6.73 4.55 -8.39
CA LEU A 68 -7.10 3.74 -9.54
C LEU A 68 -7.46 2.32 -9.08
N PRO A 69 -8.26 1.55 -9.84
CA PRO A 69 -8.46 0.14 -9.56
C PRO A 69 -7.11 -0.61 -9.52
N PRO A 70 -6.85 -1.45 -8.49
CA PRO A 70 -5.55 -2.11 -8.34
C PRO A 70 -5.27 -3.19 -9.40
N ALA A 71 -6.33 -3.72 -10.04
CA ALA A 71 -6.23 -4.86 -10.95
C ALA A 71 -5.41 -6.00 -10.29
N SER A 72 -4.42 -6.56 -10.99
CA SER A 72 -3.60 -7.65 -10.46
C SER A 72 -2.73 -7.31 -9.25
N THR A 73 -2.50 -6.04 -8.90
CA THR A 73 -1.74 -5.69 -7.67
C THR A 73 -2.51 -6.06 -6.40
N PHE A 74 -3.84 -6.21 -6.47
CA PHE A 74 -4.69 -6.68 -5.37
C PHE A 74 -4.38 -8.13 -4.94
N LYS A 75 -3.65 -8.89 -5.76
CA LYS A 75 -3.23 -10.26 -5.39
C LYS A 75 -2.40 -10.29 -4.10
N VAL A 76 -1.66 -9.22 -3.78
CA VAL A 76 -0.87 -9.14 -2.53
C VAL A 76 -1.78 -9.17 -1.29
N PRO A 77 -2.70 -8.21 -1.06
CA PRO A 77 -3.59 -8.28 0.11
C PRO A 77 -4.52 -9.50 0.05
N HIS A 78 -4.98 -9.92 -1.15
CA HIS A 78 -5.80 -11.12 -1.28
C HIS A 78 -5.08 -12.38 -0.76
N ALA A 79 -3.81 -12.58 -1.10
CA ALA A 79 -3.02 -13.70 -0.60
C ALA A 79 -2.85 -13.65 0.93
N LEU A 80 -2.58 -12.46 1.49
CA LEU A 80 -2.50 -12.26 2.94
C LEU A 80 -3.81 -12.64 3.64
N PHE A 81 -4.96 -12.22 3.12
CA PHE A 81 -6.26 -12.59 3.69
C PHE A 81 -6.56 -14.08 3.60
N ALA A 82 -6.21 -14.71 2.47
CA ALA A 82 -6.46 -16.13 2.26
C ALA A 82 -5.61 -17.00 3.21
N LEU A 83 -4.36 -16.61 3.46
CA LEU A 83 -3.48 -17.24 4.44
C LEU A 83 -3.99 -17.02 5.87
N ASP A 84 -4.32 -15.78 6.24
CA ASP A 84 -4.80 -15.42 7.59
C ASP A 84 -6.12 -16.14 7.95
N ALA A 85 -7.04 -16.23 6.98
CA ALA A 85 -8.30 -16.95 7.14
C ALA A 85 -8.17 -18.48 7.08
N GLY A 86 -6.98 -19.02 6.78
CA GLY A 86 -6.76 -20.46 6.59
C GLY A 86 -7.44 -21.06 5.36
N VAL A 87 -7.85 -20.22 4.40
CA VAL A 87 -8.39 -20.66 3.09
C VAL A 87 -7.27 -21.29 2.25
N VAL A 88 -6.05 -20.78 2.41
CA VAL A 88 -4.82 -21.32 1.83
C VAL A 88 -3.89 -21.73 2.97
N LYS A 89 -3.35 -22.94 2.91
CA LYS A 89 -2.48 -23.52 3.91
C LYS A 89 -1.07 -22.92 3.88
N ASP A 90 -0.45 -22.92 2.71
CA ASP A 90 0.92 -22.46 2.46
C ASP A 90 1.11 -22.28 0.93
N GLU A 91 2.31 -21.84 0.53
CA GLU A 91 2.71 -21.63 -0.86
C GLU A 91 2.85 -22.92 -1.68
N PHE A 92 2.79 -24.10 -1.05
CA PHE A 92 2.87 -25.40 -1.72
C PHE A 92 1.49 -26.04 -1.95
N GLN A 93 0.42 -25.41 -1.46
CA GLN A 93 -0.93 -25.86 -1.74
C GLN A 93 -1.22 -25.74 -3.24
N VAL A 94 -1.47 -26.89 -3.88
CA VAL A 94 -1.88 -26.96 -5.27
C VAL A 94 -3.37 -26.60 -5.39
N PHE A 95 -3.71 -25.74 -6.33
CA PHE A 95 -5.09 -25.44 -6.74
C PHE A 95 -5.41 -26.20 -8.03
N PRO A 96 -6.26 -27.25 -7.97
CA PRO A 96 -6.58 -28.04 -9.16
C PRO A 96 -7.25 -27.19 -10.24
N TRP A 97 -6.85 -27.39 -11.49
CA TRP A 97 -7.53 -26.80 -12.62
C TRP A 97 -8.94 -27.36 -12.76
N ASP A 98 -9.89 -26.47 -13.04
CA ASP A 98 -11.30 -26.81 -13.20
C ASP A 98 -11.65 -27.45 -14.56
N GLY A 99 -10.66 -27.64 -15.44
CA GLY A 99 -10.85 -28.17 -16.79
C GLY A 99 -11.40 -27.14 -17.79
N VAL A 100 -11.63 -25.90 -17.38
CA VAL A 100 -12.14 -24.84 -18.27
C VAL A 100 -10.98 -24.12 -18.93
N GLU A 101 -10.93 -24.20 -20.26
CA GLU A 101 -9.90 -23.54 -21.06
C GLU A 101 -10.09 -22.01 -21.05
N ARG A 102 -9.01 -21.31 -20.67
CA ARG A 102 -8.91 -19.85 -20.64
C ARG A 102 -7.95 -19.36 -21.72
N SER A 103 -8.11 -18.10 -22.12
CA SER A 103 -7.33 -17.47 -23.19
C SER A 103 -5.83 -17.35 -22.89
N PHE A 104 -5.43 -17.40 -21.62
CA PHE A 104 -4.03 -17.41 -21.23
C PHE A 104 -3.61 -18.82 -20.83
N ALA A 105 -2.77 -19.44 -21.68
CA ALA A 105 -2.43 -20.86 -21.59
C ALA A 105 -1.89 -21.30 -20.21
N ILE A 106 -1.17 -20.43 -19.51
CA ILE A 106 -0.59 -20.74 -18.18
C ILE A 106 -1.69 -20.95 -17.11
N HIS A 107 -2.92 -20.47 -17.33
CA HIS A 107 -4.06 -20.70 -16.44
C HIS A 107 -4.76 -22.05 -16.66
N ASN A 108 -4.34 -22.86 -17.65
CA ASN A 108 -4.99 -24.12 -18.04
C ASN A 108 -4.26 -25.35 -17.47
N GLN A 109 -3.87 -25.26 -16.20
CA GLN A 109 -3.13 -26.29 -15.46
C GLN A 109 -3.28 -26.02 -13.96
N ASP A 110 -2.99 -27.03 -13.14
CA ASP A 110 -2.92 -26.89 -11.69
C ASP A 110 -1.94 -25.76 -11.32
N GLN A 111 -2.31 -24.94 -10.34
CA GLN A 111 -1.51 -23.80 -9.87
C GLN A 111 -0.87 -24.09 -8.53
#